data_AF-A0A841FLN4-F1
#
_entry.id   AF-A0A841FLN4-F1
#
_cell.length_a   1.000
_cell.length_b   1.000
_cell.length_c   1.000
_cell.angle_alpha   90.00
_cell.angle_beta   90.00
_cell.angle_gamma   90.00
#
_symmetry.space_group_name_H-M   'P 1'
#
loop_
_entity.id
_entity.type
_entity.pdbx_description
1 polymer ?
#
loop_
_entity_poly.entity_id
_entity_poly.type
_entity_poly.pdbx_seq_one_letter_code
_entity_poly.pdbx_strand_id
1 'polypeptide(L)' 'MGTLNVRTDEAMETALQALTSGGRSRSEAVRYALLHTYREQMIAQAKADADRLAENPDDQAEMLAIQRFMGVAE' A
#
# COMPACT_ATOMS: atom_id res chain seq x y z
N MET A 1 4.72 -23.79 10.63
CA MET A 1 4.87 -23.02 9.37
C MET A 1 4.12 -23.77 8.28
N GLY A 2 3.22 -23.10 7.56
CA GLY A 2 2.53 -23.70 6.41
C GLY A 2 3.41 -23.61 5.15
N THR A 3 3.27 -24.59 4.25
CA THR A 3 3.94 -24.59 2.95
C THR A 3 2.95 -24.20 1.86
N LEU A 4 3.34 -23.26 0.99
CA LEU A 4 2.58 -22.88 -0.20
C LEU A 4 3.30 -23.44 -1.43
N ASN A 5 2.60 -24.28 -2.20
CA ASN A 5 3.08 -24.73 -3.51
C ASN A 5 2.51 -23.81 -4.59
N VAL A 6 3.38 -23.12 -5.32
CA VAL A 6 2.99 -22.19 -6.38
C VAL A 6 3.56 -22.69 -7.70
N ARG A 7 2.73 -22.71 -8.74
CA ARG A 7 3.21 -22.87 -10.12
C ARG A 7 3.73 -21.54 -10.61
N THR A 8 4.95 -21.52 -11.10
CA THR A 8 5.60 -20.31 -11.62
C THR A 8 5.59 -20.33 -13.14
N ASP A 9 5.46 -19.15 -13.73
CA ASP A 9 5.72 -18.92 -15.14
C ASP A 9 7.13 -18.32 -15.34
N GLU A 10 7.51 -18.08 -16.59
CA GLU A 10 8.81 -17.55 -16.96
C GLU A 10 9.09 -16.16 -16.34
N ALA A 11 8.06 -15.32 -16.24
CA ALA A 11 8.18 -13.99 -15.65
C ALA A 11 8.43 -14.08 -14.14
N MET A 12 7.72 -14.98 -13.44
CA MET A 12 7.96 -15.25 -12.02
C MET A 12 9.35 -15.80 -11.77
N GLU A 13 9.84 -16.73 -12.59
CA GLU A 13 11.19 -17.26 -12.43
C GLU A 13 12.25 -16.18 -12.64
N THR A 14 12.07 -15.30 -13.64
CA THR A 14 12.93 -14.15 -13.87
C THR A 14 12.96 -13.21 -12.64
N ALA A 15 11.78 -12.88 -12.10
CA ALA A 15 11.68 -12.03 -10.91
C ALA A 15 12.31 -12.68 -9.67
N LEU A 16 12.09 -13.98 -9.47
CA LEU A 16 12.69 -14.74 -8.37
C LEU A 16 14.22 -14.78 -8.50
N GLN A 17 14.74 -14.92 -9.71
CA GLN A 17 16.18 -14.92 -9.95
C GLN A 17 16.80 -13.54 -9.65
N ALA A 18 16.13 -12.46 -10.07
CA ALA A 18 16.55 -11.10 -9.71
C ALA A 18 16.55 -10.88 -8.19
N LEU A 19 15.48 -11.30 -7.50
CA LEU A 19 15.33 -11.12 -6.05
C LEU A 19 16.27 -12.00 -5.21
N THR A 20 16.75 -13.12 -5.77
CA THR A 20 17.68 -14.05 -5.09
C THR A 20 19.15 -13.81 -5.42
N SER A 21 19.46 -13.01 -6.46
CA SER A 21 20.83 -12.71 -6.91
C SER A 21 21.78 -12.20 -5.81
N GLY A 22 21.26 -11.53 -4.78
CA GLY A 22 22.01 -11.07 -3.61
C GLY A 22 22.20 -12.10 -2.50
N GLY A 23 22.02 -13.40 -2.77
CA GLY A 23 22.17 -14.48 -1.79
C GLY A 23 20.94 -14.76 -0.93
N ARG A 24 19.79 -14.15 -1.24
CA ARG A 24 18.52 -14.45 -0.57
C ARG A 24 17.99 -15.81 -1.02
N SER A 25 17.35 -16.53 -0.11
CA SER A 25 16.59 -17.73 -0.46
C SER A 25 15.32 -17.39 -1.24
N ARG A 26 14.80 -18.35 -2.02
CA ARG A 26 13.51 -18.20 -2.71
C ARG A 26 12.37 -17.90 -1.74
N SER A 27 12.36 -18.53 -0.56
CA SER A 27 11.35 -18.27 0.47
C SER A 27 11.41 -16.83 0.99
N GLU A 28 12.61 -16.28 1.19
CA GLU A 28 12.77 -14.88 1.58
C GLU A 28 12.35 -13.92 0.46
N ALA A 29 12.67 -14.24 -0.79
CA ALA A 29 12.25 -13.46 -1.95
C ALA A 29 10.72 -13.43 -2.08
N VAL A 30 10.05 -14.59 -1.96
CA VAL A 30 8.58 -14.69 -1.98
C VAL A 30 7.96 -13.94 -0.81
N ARG A 31 8.49 -14.12 0.41
CA ARG A 31 8.01 -13.40 1.60
C ARG A 31 8.14 -11.88 1.42
N TYR A 32 9.29 -11.43 0.92
CA TYR A 32 9.54 -10.03 0.64
C TYR A 32 8.53 -9.47 -0.36
N ALA A 33 8.37 -10.12 -1.52
CA ALA A 33 7.46 -9.67 -2.56
C ALA A 33 6.01 -9.58 -2.05
N LEU A 34 5.53 -10.62 -1.35
CA LEU A 34 4.17 -10.67 -0.82
C LEU A 34 3.89 -9.52 0.16
N LEU A 35 4.79 -9.30 1.13
CA LEU A 35 4.60 -8.25 2.14
C LEU A 35 4.77 -6.84 1.55
N HIS A 36 5.66 -6.70 0.57
CA HIS A 36 5.85 -5.45 -0.13
C HIS A 36 4.58 -5.04 -0.89
N THR A 37 4.04 -5.93 -1.71
CA THR A 37 2.80 -5.70 -2.44
C THR A 37 1.62 -5.43 -1.51
N TYR A 38 1.50 -6.17 -0.41
CA TYR A 38 0.44 -5.93 0.58
C TYR A 38 0.53 -4.51 1.19
N ARG A 39 1.75 -4.06 1.51
CA ARG A 39 1.98 -2.71 2.02
C ARG A 39 1.60 -1.65 0.99
N GLU A 40 1.97 -1.83 -0.27
CA GLU A 40 1.62 -0.89 -1.34
C GLU A 40 0.10 -0.76 -1.51
N GLN A 41 -0.63 -1.89 -1.47
CA GLN A 41 -2.10 -1.88 -1.54
C GLN A 41 -2.71 -1.13 -0.35
N MET A 42 -2.18 -1.33 0.86
CA MET A 42 -2.66 -0.62 2.05
C MET A 42 -2.46 0.90 1.93
N ILE A 43 -1.31 1.33 1.43
CA ILE A 43 -1.03 2.76 1.22
C ILE A 43 -1.93 3.33 0.11
N ALA A 44 -2.12 2.60 -0.98
CA ALA A 44 -3.00 3.01 -2.07
C ALA A 44 -4.46 3.16 -1.58
N GLN A 45 -4.94 2.23 -0.76
CA GLN A 45 -6.26 2.30 -0.16
C GLN A 45 -6.39 3.51 0.77
N ALA A 46 -5.43 3.73 1.67
CA ALA A 46 -5.45 4.87 2.58
C ALA A 46 -5.46 6.22 1.83
N LYS A 47 -4.74 6.30 0.69
CA LYS A 47 -4.79 7.48 -0.17
C LYS A 47 -6.16 7.67 -0.81
N ALA A 48 -6.74 6.61 -1.38
CA ALA A 48 -8.08 6.67 -1.96
C ALA A 48 -9.14 7.05 -0.90
N ASP A 49 -8.97 6.60 0.35
CA ASP A 49 -9.85 6.97 1.46
C ASP A 49 -9.71 8.45 1.82
N ALA A 50 -8.49 8.98 1.86
CA ALA A 50 -8.24 10.39 2.08
C ALA A 50 -8.81 11.27 0.95
N ASP A 51 -8.64 10.86 -0.31
CA ASP A 51 -9.20 11.56 -1.46
C ASP A 51 -10.74 11.60 -1.37
N ARG A 52 -11.38 10.49 -0.99
CA ARG A 52 -12.85 10.44 -0.76
C ARG A 52 -13.31 11.37 0.37
N LEU A 53 -12.57 11.45 1.47
CA LEU A 53 -12.89 12.37 2.57
C LEU A 53 -12.73 13.84 2.14
N ALA A 54 -11.71 14.15 1.35
CA ALA A 54 -11.50 15.49 0.81
C ALA A 54 -12.61 15.92 -0.15
N GLU A 55 -13.24 14.99 -0.87
CA GLU A 55 -14.34 15.25 -1.80
C GLU A 55 -15.72 15.34 -1.13
N ASN A 56 -15.83 15.12 0.19
CA ASN A 56 -17.11 15.21 0.91
C ASN A 56 -17.44 16.68 1.27
N PRO A 57 -18.51 17.28 0.71
CA PRO A 57 -18.87 18.68 0.96
C PRO A 57 -19.23 18.98 2.42
N ASP A 58 -19.78 18.01 3.14
CA ASP A 58 -20.14 18.17 4.56
C ASP A 58 -18.88 18.21 5.43
N ASP A 59 -17.87 17.39 5.13
CA ASP A 59 -16.58 17.39 5.83
C ASP A 59 -15.79 18.67 5.53
N GLN A 60 -15.88 19.21 4.31
CA GLN A 60 -15.32 20.52 3.97
C GLN A 60 -16.01 21.65 4.75
N ALA A 61 -17.33 21.61 4.88
CA ALA A 61 -18.09 22.60 5.65
C ALA A 61 -17.74 22.55 7.14
N GLU A 62 -17.56 21.35 7.71
CA GLU A 62 -17.18 21.15 9.10
C GLU A 62 -15.73 21.60 9.36
N MET A 63 -14.78 21.27 8.48
CA MET A 63 -13.41 21.81 8.55
C MET A 63 -13.37 23.33 8.48
N LEU A 64 -14.18 23.94 7.60
CA LEU A 64 -14.26 25.41 7.48
C LEU A 64 -14.81 26.04 8.77
N ALA A 65 -15.81 25.41 9.39
CA ALA A 65 -16.37 25.85 10.67
C ALA A 65 -15.34 25.77 11.81
N ILE A 66 -14.54 24.70 11.86
CA ILE A 66 -13.45 24.53 12.83
C ILE A 66 -12.34 25.58 12.60
N GLN A 67 -11.94 25.83 11.35
CA GLN A 67 -10.93 26.85 11.03
C GLN A 67 -11.39 28.27 11.39
N ARG A 68 -12.67 28.59 11.17
CA ARG A 68 -13.27 29.86 11.62
C ARG A 68 -13.31 29.97 13.14
N PHE A 69 -13.67 28.90 13.84
CA PHE A 69 -13.65 28.87 15.30
C PHE A 69 -12.24 29.07 15.88
N MET A 70 -11.21 28.53 15.23
CA MET A 70 -9.81 28.70 15.62
C MET A 70 -9.18 30.02 15.12
N GLY A 71 -9.91 30.84 14.36
CA GLY A 71 -9.45 32.13 13.84
C GLY A 71 -8.38 32.04 12.74
N VAL A 72 -8.32 30.92 12.01
CA VAL A 72 -7.30 30.64 10.99
C VAL A 72 -7.76 31.04 9.57
N ALA A 73 -9.07 31.19 9.35
CA ALA A 73 -9.66 31.64 8.09
C ALA A 73 -10.73 32.71 8.36
N GLU A 74 -10.66 33.85 7.66
CA GLU A 74 -11.70 34.90 7.64
C GLU A 74 -12.84 34.55 6.68
#